data_AF-A0A5E4AIR2-F1
#
_entry.id   AF-A0A5E4AIR2-F1
#
_cell.length_a   1.000
_cell.length_b   1.000
_cell.length_c   1.000
_cell.angle_alpha   90.00
_cell.angle_beta   90.00
_cell.angle_gamma   90.00
#
_symmetry.space_group_name_H-M   'P 1'
#
loop_
_entity.id
_entity.type
_entity.pdbx_description
1 polymer ?
#
loop_
_entity_poly.entity_id
_entity_poly.type
_entity_poly.pdbx_seq_one_letter_code
_entity_poly.pdbx_strand_id
1 'polypeptide(L)'
;MASEDIAKLAETLAKTQVAGGQLSFKGKSLKLNTAEDAKDVIKEIEDFDGLEALRLEGNTVGVEAAKVIAKALEKKSELKRCHWSDMFTGRLRSEIPPALISLGEGLITAGAQLVELDLSDNAFGPDGVRGFEALLKSPACFTLHELKLNNCGMGIGGGKILAGALTECHRKSSAQGKPLALKVFVAGRNRLENDGATALAEAFGIIGTLEEVHMPQNGINHPGVTALAQAFSINPLLRVINLNDNTFTEKGAVAMAETLKTLRQVEVINFGDCLVRSKGAVAIADAVRGGLPKLKDLNLSFCEIKRDAALAVAEAVADKAELEKLDLNGNALGEEGCEQLQEVLEGFNMAKVLASLSDDEGEDDEDEDEEEGEEEEEEEEEEEEEEEEEEEEEEEEEEPQQQGEESTTPSRKILDPSSGEPAPVLSSPPPADVSTFLAFPSPEKLLRLGPKSSLLIAQQTDTSDPEKVVSAFLKVSSVFKDEATVRTAVQDAVDALMKKAFSCSSFNSNVFVTRLLVHMGLLKSEDKIKAIGNLYGPLMVLNHMVQQDYFPKALAPLLLAFMTKPNGALESCSFARHNLLQTLYKV
;
A
#
# COMPACT_ATOMS: atom_id res chain seq x y z
N MET A 1 39.08 1.20 -40.61
CA MET A 1 39.87 2.29 -40.00
C MET A 1 38.97 3.33 -39.34
N ALA A 2 38.03 3.99 -40.03
CA ALA A 2 37.17 5.00 -39.40
C ALA A 2 36.18 4.48 -38.32
N SER A 3 35.72 3.21 -38.37
CA SER A 3 34.79 2.66 -37.36
C SER A 3 35.48 2.17 -36.08
N GLU A 4 36.75 1.74 -36.18
CA GLU A 4 37.56 1.37 -35.00
C GLU A 4 37.98 2.60 -34.21
N ASP A 5 38.19 3.74 -34.87
CA ASP A 5 38.51 5.00 -34.21
C ASP A 5 37.29 5.60 -33.49
N ILE A 6 36.06 5.41 -34.00
CA ILE A 6 34.82 5.83 -33.31
C ILE A 6 34.53 4.92 -32.11
N ALA A 7 34.72 3.60 -32.24
CA ALA A 7 34.59 2.67 -31.12
C ALA A 7 35.63 2.95 -30.04
N LYS A 8 36.89 3.22 -30.42
CA LYS A 8 37.92 3.66 -29.48
C LYS A 8 37.64 5.04 -28.89
N LEU A 9 37.09 5.99 -29.64
CA LEU A 9 36.70 7.29 -29.09
C LEU A 9 35.55 7.16 -28.10
N ALA A 10 34.53 6.34 -28.39
CA ALA A 10 33.43 6.03 -27.47
C ALA A 10 33.93 5.29 -26.22
N GLU A 11 34.87 4.35 -26.38
CA GLU A 11 35.50 3.63 -25.27
C GLU A 11 36.44 4.54 -24.46
N THR A 12 37.09 5.52 -25.11
CA THR A 12 37.95 6.52 -24.44
C THR A 12 37.09 7.56 -23.73
N LEU A 13 35.99 8.03 -24.33
CA LEU A 13 34.98 8.89 -23.71
C LEU A 13 34.25 8.20 -22.55
N ALA A 14 34.03 6.89 -22.62
CA ALA A 14 33.54 6.08 -21.50
C ALA A 14 34.61 5.84 -20.41
N LYS A 15 35.89 5.99 -20.75
CA LYS A 15 37.06 5.86 -19.84
C LYS A 15 37.62 7.21 -19.38
N THR A 16 36.98 8.35 -19.66
CA THR A 16 37.45 9.65 -19.16
C THR A 16 36.43 10.24 -18.19
N GLN A 17 36.93 10.57 -17.00
CA GLN A 17 36.32 11.42 -15.98
C GLN A 17 35.26 12.35 -16.57
N VAL A 18 33.99 12.00 -16.41
CA VAL A 18 32.92 12.96 -16.60
C VAL A 18 33.16 14.03 -15.54
N ALA A 19 33.26 15.30 -15.97
CA ALA A 19 33.53 16.42 -15.07
C ALA A 19 32.67 16.32 -13.79
N GLY A 20 33.29 16.25 -12.61
CA GLY A 20 32.59 16.14 -11.32
C GLY A 20 32.75 14.81 -10.56
N GLY A 21 33.95 14.21 -10.56
CA GLY A 21 34.25 13.10 -9.63
C GLY A 21 33.50 11.79 -9.90
N GLN A 22 33.00 11.57 -11.12
CA GLN A 22 32.20 10.40 -11.45
C GLN A 22 33.04 9.27 -12.06
N LEU A 23 32.90 8.06 -11.52
CA LEU A 23 33.41 6.81 -12.08
C LEU A 23 32.26 5.96 -12.63
N SER A 24 32.39 5.46 -13.85
CA SER A 24 31.30 4.79 -14.57
C SER A 24 31.69 3.47 -15.18
N PHE A 25 30.89 2.45 -14.87
CA PHE A 25 30.88 1.14 -15.52
C PHE A 25 29.57 0.88 -16.27
N LYS A 26 28.77 1.93 -16.51
CA LYS A 26 27.46 1.82 -17.14
C LYS A 26 27.53 1.06 -18.47
N GLY A 27 26.65 0.07 -18.63
CA GLY A 27 26.44 -0.66 -19.88
C GLY A 27 27.63 -1.50 -20.34
N LYS A 28 28.60 -1.79 -19.45
CA LYS A 28 29.74 -2.66 -19.76
C LYS A 28 29.38 -4.15 -19.73
N SER A 29 28.19 -4.51 -19.26
CA SER A 29 27.71 -5.90 -19.16
C SER A 29 28.67 -6.83 -18.42
N LEU A 30 29.34 -6.31 -17.38
CA LEU A 30 30.29 -7.07 -16.57
C LEU A 30 29.56 -8.12 -15.72
N LYS A 31 30.09 -9.34 -15.68
CA LYS A 31 29.61 -10.42 -14.81
C LYS A 31 30.52 -10.53 -13.59
N LEU A 32 30.23 -9.75 -12.57
CA LEU A 32 31.02 -9.65 -11.35
C LEU A 32 30.52 -10.68 -10.33
N ASN A 33 30.92 -11.95 -10.49
CA ASN A 33 30.48 -13.02 -9.57
C ASN A 33 31.39 -13.15 -8.36
N THR A 34 32.69 -12.98 -8.56
CA THR A 34 33.75 -13.24 -7.59
C THR A 34 34.63 -12.01 -7.38
N ALA A 35 35.52 -12.08 -6.40
CA ALA A 35 36.51 -11.04 -6.16
C ALA A 35 37.45 -10.81 -7.36
N GLU A 36 37.80 -11.88 -8.08
CA GLU A 36 38.69 -11.79 -9.25
C GLU A 36 37.99 -11.08 -10.41
N ASP A 37 36.69 -11.32 -10.61
CA ASP A 37 35.91 -10.64 -11.65
C ASP A 37 35.83 -9.12 -11.39
N ALA A 38 35.82 -8.72 -10.12
CA ALA A 38 35.72 -7.33 -9.69
C ALA A 38 37.07 -6.60 -9.60
N LYS A 39 38.21 -7.25 -9.88
CA LYS A 39 39.55 -6.68 -9.66
C LYS A 39 39.82 -5.35 -10.36
N ASP A 40 39.27 -5.20 -11.57
CA ASP A 40 39.47 -3.99 -12.36
C ASP A 40 38.57 -2.87 -11.84
N VAL A 41 37.35 -3.20 -11.39
CA VAL A 41 36.37 -2.28 -10.80
C VAL A 41 36.89 -1.71 -9.48
N ILE A 42 37.09 -2.56 -8.48
CA ILE A 42 38.40 -2.71 -7.83
C ILE A 42 39.34 -1.51 -7.81
N LYS A 43 40.41 -1.76 -8.55
CA LYS A 43 41.52 -0.87 -8.78
C LYS A 43 41.06 0.50 -9.27
N GLU A 44 40.11 0.56 -10.20
CA GLU A 44 39.58 1.84 -10.68
C GLU A 44 38.92 2.65 -9.57
N ILE A 45 38.15 2.02 -8.66
CA ILE A 45 37.59 2.70 -7.48
C ILE A 45 38.72 3.19 -6.58
N GLU A 46 39.68 2.32 -6.24
CA GLU A 46 40.77 2.67 -5.33
C GLU A 46 41.63 3.83 -5.86
N ASP A 47 42.01 3.77 -7.14
CA ASP A 47 42.85 4.77 -7.83
C ASP A 47 42.11 6.10 -8.11
N PHE A 48 40.77 6.14 -7.98
CA PHE A 48 39.98 7.34 -8.27
C PHE A 48 39.90 8.29 -7.06
N ASP A 49 40.68 9.37 -7.09
CA ASP A 49 40.60 10.46 -6.10
C ASP A 49 39.35 11.33 -6.32
N GLY A 50 38.71 11.76 -5.22
CA GLY A 50 37.52 12.62 -5.28
C GLY A 50 36.30 11.94 -5.92
N LEU A 51 36.09 10.65 -5.62
CA LEU A 51 34.94 9.88 -6.12
C LEU A 51 33.63 10.41 -5.50
N GLU A 52 32.85 11.16 -6.26
CA GLU A 52 31.55 11.70 -5.87
C GLU A 52 30.37 10.86 -6.38
N ALA A 53 30.55 10.12 -7.48
CA ALA A 53 29.48 9.32 -8.08
C ALA A 53 30.00 8.00 -8.65
N LEU A 54 29.30 6.90 -8.36
CA LEU A 54 29.62 5.57 -8.90
C LEU A 54 28.44 5.02 -9.70
N ARG A 55 28.68 4.70 -10.97
CA ARG A 55 27.68 4.06 -11.86
C ARG A 55 28.02 2.60 -12.11
N LEU A 56 27.14 1.71 -11.70
CA LEU A 56 27.22 0.26 -11.94
C LEU A 56 26.10 -0.26 -12.85
N GLU A 57 25.34 0.65 -13.46
CA GLU A 57 24.15 0.31 -14.25
C GLU A 57 24.42 -0.65 -15.41
N GLY A 58 23.56 -1.64 -15.62
CA GLY A 58 23.68 -2.61 -16.73
C GLY A 58 24.85 -3.59 -16.56
N ASN A 59 25.18 -3.94 -15.32
CA ASN A 59 26.14 -4.99 -14.98
C ASN A 59 25.47 -6.03 -14.08
N THR A 60 26.16 -7.12 -13.77
CA THR A 60 25.63 -8.16 -12.88
C THR A 60 26.58 -8.33 -11.70
N VAL A 61 26.17 -7.89 -10.51
CA VAL A 61 26.98 -7.91 -9.30
C VAL A 61 26.49 -8.99 -8.35
N GLY A 62 27.36 -9.96 -8.07
CA GLY A 62 27.13 -11.01 -7.09
C GLY A 62 27.57 -10.64 -5.69
N VAL A 63 27.17 -11.45 -4.71
CA VAL A 63 27.46 -11.23 -3.29
C VAL A 63 28.97 -11.04 -3.02
N GLU A 64 29.83 -11.91 -3.56
CA GLU A 64 31.27 -11.83 -3.31
C GLU A 64 31.91 -10.61 -3.97
N ALA A 65 31.49 -10.25 -5.19
CA ALA A 65 31.93 -9.03 -5.84
C ALA A 65 31.46 -7.78 -5.09
N ALA A 66 30.21 -7.76 -4.62
CA ALA A 66 29.65 -6.67 -3.82
C ALA A 66 30.46 -6.43 -2.54
N LYS A 67 30.88 -7.49 -1.84
CA LYS A 67 31.74 -7.39 -0.63
C LYS A 67 33.08 -6.72 -0.92
N VAL A 68 33.76 -7.11 -2.00
CA VAL A 68 35.08 -6.54 -2.31
C VAL A 68 34.99 -5.14 -2.91
N ILE A 69 33.92 -4.83 -3.65
CA ILE A 69 33.58 -3.46 -4.08
C ILE A 69 33.29 -2.59 -2.85
N ALA A 70 32.48 -3.07 -1.91
CA ALA A 70 32.20 -2.36 -0.66
C ALA A 70 33.47 -2.04 0.13
N LYS A 71 34.42 -2.98 0.17
CA LYS A 71 35.70 -2.77 0.84
C LYS A 71 36.51 -1.63 0.21
N ALA A 72 36.46 -1.49 -1.11
CA ALA A 72 37.10 -0.39 -1.83
C ALA A 72 36.43 0.95 -1.54
N LEU A 73 35.10 0.95 -1.36
CA LEU A 73 34.30 2.13 -1.07
C LEU A 73 34.51 2.70 0.34
N GLU A 74 34.97 1.91 1.32
CA GLU A 74 35.23 2.38 2.70
C GLU A 74 36.17 3.60 2.78
N LYS A 75 36.98 3.85 1.75
CA LYS A 75 37.92 5.00 1.70
C LYS A 75 37.37 6.20 0.91
N LYS A 76 36.12 6.13 0.42
CA LYS A 76 35.54 7.10 -0.52
C LYS A 76 34.45 7.93 0.16
N SER A 77 34.84 8.71 1.17
CA SER A 77 33.93 9.56 1.95
C SER A 77 33.25 10.68 1.16
N GLU A 78 33.80 11.05 0.01
CA GLU A 78 33.24 12.07 -0.89
C GLU A 78 32.07 11.55 -1.75
N LEU A 79 31.77 10.24 -1.69
CA LEU A 79 30.71 9.65 -2.49
C LEU A 79 29.33 10.19 -2.07
N LYS A 80 28.60 10.71 -3.05
CA LYS A 80 27.28 11.34 -2.90
C LYS A 80 26.21 10.65 -3.75
N ARG A 81 26.58 9.96 -4.82
CA ARG A 81 25.62 9.40 -5.77
C ARG A 81 25.95 7.96 -6.13
N CYS A 82 24.96 7.10 -5.97
CA CYS A 82 25.04 5.69 -6.31
C CYS A 82 24.01 5.39 -7.39
N HIS A 83 24.48 5.12 -8.61
CA HIS A 83 23.63 4.70 -9.72
C HIS A 83 23.77 3.19 -9.89
N TRP A 84 22.90 2.47 -9.20
CA TRP A 84 22.90 1.04 -8.99
C TRP A 84 21.67 0.38 -9.61
N SER A 85 21.03 1.04 -10.58
CA SER A 85 19.93 0.47 -11.33
C SER A 85 20.40 -0.67 -12.24
N ASP A 86 19.56 -1.68 -12.49
CA ASP A 86 19.86 -2.84 -13.35
C ASP A 86 21.25 -3.45 -13.06
N MET A 87 21.56 -3.72 -11.78
CA MET A 87 22.83 -4.30 -11.37
C MET A 87 22.76 -5.77 -10.94
N PHE A 88 21.54 -6.32 -10.85
CA PHE A 88 21.28 -7.70 -10.40
C PHE A 88 20.62 -8.58 -11.48
N THR A 89 20.62 -8.17 -12.73
CA THR A 89 20.07 -8.98 -13.82
C THR A 89 20.74 -10.35 -13.89
N GLY A 90 19.92 -11.39 -13.81
CA GLY A 90 20.35 -12.80 -13.80
C GLY A 90 20.83 -13.34 -12.44
N ARG A 91 20.74 -12.56 -11.35
CA ARG A 91 20.98 -13.06 -9.98
C ARG A 91 19.74 -13.70 -9.38
N LEU A 92 19.94 -14.56 -8.40
CA LEU A 92 18.83 -15.06 -7.58
C LEU A 92 18.36 -13.96 -6.62
N ARG A 93 17.06 -13.91 -6.33
CA ARG A 93 16.48 -12.94 -5.38
C ARG A 93 17.17 -12.97 -4.01
N SER A 94 17.53 -14.17 -3.53
CA SER A 94 18.25 -14.36 -2.26
C SER A 94 19.67 -13.79 -2.22
N GLU A 95 20.26 -13.47 -3.37
CA GLU A 95 21.60 -12.88 -3.47
C GLU A 95 21.57 -11.36 -3.40
N ILE A 96 20.43 -10.73 -3.70
CA ILE A 96 20.31 -9.28 -3.79
C ILE A 96 20.46 -8.62 -2.41
N PRO A 97 19.74 -9.03 -1.35
CA PRO A 97 19.89 -8.41 -0.04
C PRO A 97 21.32 -8.49 0.51
N PRO A 98 22.02 -9.65 0.53
CA PRO A 98 23.39 -9.71 1.04
C PRO A 98 24.38 -8.82 0.26
N ALA A 99 24.19 -8.69 -1.06
CA ALA A 99 25.00 -7.81 -1.88
C ALA A 99 24.78 -6.33 -1.53
N LEU A 100 23.52 -5.90 -1.43
CA LEU A 100 23.17 -4.53 -1.05
C LEU A 100 23.58 -4.18 0.38
N ILE A 101 23.43 -5.13 1.33
CA ILE A 101 23.90 -4.97 2.71
C ILE A 101 25.39 -4.68 2.71
N SER A 102 26.18 -5.49 1.98
CA SER A 102 27.63 -5.32 1.91
C SER A 102 27.99 -3.93 1.34
N LEU A 103 27.36 -3.54 0.23
CA LEU A 103 27.58 -2.22 -0.37
C LEU A 103 27.21 -1.08 0.59
N GLY A 104 26.06 -1.20 1.25
CA GLY A 104 25.59 -0.24 2.24
C GLY A 104 26.54 -0.10 3.44
N GLU A 105 27.05 -1.20 3.98
CA GLU A 105 28.07 -1.19 5.05
C GLU A 105 29.36 -0.47 4.61
N GLY A 106 29.78 -0.66 3.36
CA GLY A 106 30.90 0.08 2.78
C GLY A 106 30.66 1.59 2.79
N LEU A 107 29.47 2.04 2.39
CA LEU A 107 29.10 3.46 2.38
C LEU A 107 28.99 4.06 3.79
N ILE A 108 28.40 3.30 4.73
CA ILE A 108 28.30 3.69 6.14
C ILE A 108 29.71 3.86 6.72
N THR A 109 30.61 2.90 6.47
CA THR A 109 31.99 2.93 6.94
C THR A 109 32.78 4.09 6.33
N ALA A 110 32.53 4.40 5.06
CA ALA A 110 33.13 5.54 4.39
C ALA A 110 32.70 6.89 4.99
N GLY A 111 31.61 6.93 5.76
CA GLY A 111 30.99 8.18 6.18
C GLY A 111 30.46 8.98 4.99
N ALA A 112 30.05 8.28 3.92
CA ALA A 112 29.45 8.88 2.75
C ALA A 112 28.25 9.75 3.16
N GLN A 113 27.91 10.76 2.36
CA GLN A 113 26.74 11.61 2.57
C GLN A 113 25.96 11.63 1.26
N LEU A 114 25.17 10.58 1.06
CA LEU A 114 24.43 10.38 -0.18
C LEU A 114 23.40 11.49 -0.37
N VAL A 115 23.32 11.95 -1.61
CA VAL A 115 22.34 12.89 -2.13
C VAL A 115 21.40 12.18 -3.10
N GLU A 116 21.88 11.16 -3.81
CA GLU A 116 21.09 10.35 -4.74
C GLU A 116 21.41 8.87 -4.59
N LEU A 117 20.36 8.05 -4.52
CA LEU A 117 20.44 6.59 -4.57
C LEU A 117 19.44 6.10 -5.61
N ASP A 118 19.96 5.54 -6.71
CA ASP A 118 19.17 4.89 -7.74
C ASP A 118 19.37 3.39 -7.69
N LEU A 119 18.29 2.68 -7.40
CA LEU A 119 18.18 1.24 -7.22
C LEU A 119 17.15 0.63 -8.20
N SER A 120 16.70 1.41 -9.19
CA SER A 120 15.67 1.01 -10.15
C SER A 120 16.04 -0.25 -10.96
N ASP A 121 15.05 -0.93 -11.54
CA ASP A 121 15.25 -2.08 -12.42
C ASP A 121 16.02 -3.24 -11.75
N ASN A 122 15.83 -3.42 -10.45
CA ASN A 122 16.35 -4.56 -9.70
C ASN A 122 15.19 -5.34 -9.07
N ALA A 123 15.09 -6.64 -9.36
CA ALA A 123 14.00 -7.50 -8.90
C ALA A 123 14.10 -7.84 -7.40
N PHE A 124 13.84 -6.86 -6.53
CA PHE A 124 13.91 -6.97 -5.08
C PHE A 124 12.92 -7.98 -4.54
N GLY A 125 11.68 -7.97 -5.03
CA GLY A 125 10.61 -8.65 -4.32
C GLY A 125 10.26 -7.98 -2.98
N PRO A 126 9.29 -8.55 -2.24
CA PRO A 126 8.90 -8.07 -0.91
C PRO A 126 10.07 -7.91 0.06
N ASP A 127 10.98 -8.90 0.08
CA ASP A 127 12.13 -8.91 0.99
C ASP A 127 13.33 -8.07 0.53
N GLY A 128 13.43 -7.72 -0.74
CA GLY A 128 14.66 -7.11 -1.27
C GLY A 128 14.95 -5.73 -0.66
N VAL A 129 13.92 -5.04 -0.17
CA VAL A 129 14.03 -3.76 0.55
C VAL A 129 14.85 -3.90 1.84
N ARG A 130 14.80 -5.06 2.51
CA ARG A 130 15.63 -5.36 3.70
C ARG A 130 17.13 -5.27 3.38
N GLY A 131 17.51 -5.43 2.11
CA GLY A 131 18.89 -5.32 1.63
C GLY A 131 19.51 -3.92 1.79
N PHE A 132 18.71 -2.86 1.82
CA PHE A 132 19.20 -1.48 1.93
C PHE A 132 18.53 -0.67 3.04
N GLU A 133 17.66 -1.30 3.82
CA GLU A 133 16.98 -0.70 4.97
C GLU A 133 17.97 -0.10 5.98
N ALA A 134 19.02 -0.85 6.34
CA ALA A 134 20.05 -0.40 7.28
C ALA A 134 20.81 0.83 6.75
N LEU A 135 21.07 0.87 5.43
CA LEU A 135 21.70 2.01 4.77
C LEU A 135 20.81 3.26 4.86
N LEU A 136 19.53 3.15 4.51
CA LEU A 136 18.57 4.25 4.59
C LEU A 136 18.46 4.81 6.01
N LYS A 137 18.48 3.96 7.03
CA LYS A 137 18.41 4.35 8.45
C LYS A 137 19.74 4.89 9.02
N SER A 138 20.80 4.97 8.23
CA SER A 138 22.14 5.35 8.66
C SER A 138 22.45 6.82 8.38
N PRO A 139 23.50 7.39 9.03
CA PRO A 139 23.99 8.73 8.70
C PRO A 139 24.38 8.94 7.24
N ALA A 140 24.63 7.85 6.49
CA ALA A 140 24.99 7.95 5.09
C ALA A 140 23.84 8.48 4.21
N CYS A 141 22.59 8.33 4.64
CA CYS A 141 21.41 8.78 3.91
C CYS A 141 20.71 10.00 4.52
N PHE A 142 21.27 10.65 5.56
CA PHE A 142 20.63 11.83 6.17
C PHE A 142 20.57 13.04 5.23
N THR A 143 21.42 13.06 4.21
CA THR A 143 21.47 14.10 3.18
C THR A 143 20.79 13.68 1.88
N LEU A 144 20.04 12.56 1.88
CA LEU A 144 19.44 12.00 0.68
C LEU A 144 18.32 12.92 0.18
N HIS A 145 18.42 13.35 -1.07
CA HIS A 145 17.42 14.19 -1.74
C HIS A 145 16.68 13.42 -2.83
N GLU A 146 17.31 12.42 -3.44
CA GLU A 146 16.71 11.63 -4.52
C GLU A 146 16.79 10.14 -4.20
N LEU A 147 15.64 9.47 -4.22
CA LEU A 147 15.54 8.01 -4.09
C LEU A 147 14.73 7.45 -5.26
N LYS A 148 15.37 6.57 -6.04
CA LYS A 148 14.78 5.96 -7.24
C LYS A 148 14.76 4.45 -7.10
N LEU A 149 13.57 3.88 -7.20
CA LEU A 149 13.21 2.49 -6.96
C LEU A 149 12.18 2.05 -8.01
N ASN A 150 12.29 2.55 -9.23
CA ASN A 150 11.33 2.21 -10.29
C ASN A 150 11.52 0.75 -10.72
N ASN A 151 10.43 0.01 -10.95
CA ASN A 151 10.47 -1.35 -11.47
C ASN A 151 11.30 -2.31 -10.59
N CYS A 152 11.03 -2.31 -9.29
CA CYS A 152 11.73 -3.17 -8.32
C CYS A 152 10.88 -4.34 -7.81
N GLY A 153 9.57 -4.36 -8.10
CA GLY A 153 8.65 -5.41 -7.64
C GLY A 153 8.62 -5.54 -6.11
N MET A 154 8.52 -4.41 -5.41
CA MET A 154 8.60 -4.37 -3.94
C MET A 154 7.35 -4.94 -3.24
N GLY A 155 6.18 -4.95 -3.87
CA GLY A 155 4.94 -5.34 -3.21
C GLY A 155 4.51 -4.37 -2.10
N ILE A 156 3.39 -4.68 -1.47
CA ILE A 156 2.89 -3.98 -0.27
C ILE A 156 3.95 -4.00 0.85
N GLY A 157 4.46 -5.19 1.19
CA GLY A 157 5.43 -5.38 2.27
C GLY A 157 6.72 -4.58 2.10
N GLY A 158 7.27 -4.54 0.88
CA GLY A 158 8.43 -3.71 0.57
C GLY A 158 8.13 -2.21 0.69
N GLY A 159 6.94 -1.77 0.29
CA GLY A 159 6.44 -0.41 0.51
C GLY A 159 6.38 -0.03 1.98
N LYS A 160 5.80 -0.88 2.83
CA LYS A 160 5.71 -0.71 4.30
C LYS A 160 7.12 -0.62 4.94
N ILE A 161 8.05 -1.50 4.55
CA ILE A 161 9.44 -1.49 5.06
C ILE A 161 10.16 -0.19 4.65
N LEU A 162 10.01 0.22 3.39
CA LEU A 162 10.62 1.43 2.86
C LEU A 162 10.12 2.68 3.59
N ALA A 163 8.80 2.80 3.79
CA ALA A 163 8.17 3.87 4.55
C ALA A 163 8.73 3.95 5.99
N GLY A 164 8.79 2.81 6.68
CA GLY A 164 9.39 2.73 8.02
C GLY A 164 10.87 3.14 8.05
N ALA A 165 11.63 2.79 7.01
CA ALA A 165 13.03 3.19 6.90
C ALA A 165 13.21 4.70 6.69
N LEU A 166 12.37 5.32 5.84
CA LEU A 166 12.38 6.76 5.59
C LEU A 166 11.97 7.56 6.84
N THR A 167 10.90 7.13 7.53
CA THR A 167 10.46 7.74 8.79
C THR A 167 11.54 7.68 9.86
N GLU A 168 12.19 6.53 10.03
CA GLU A 168 13.28 6.37 10.99
C GLU A 168 14.53 7.18 10.60
N CYS A 169 14.84 7.27 9.30
CA CYS A 169 15.90 8.14 8.78
C CYS A 169 15.61 9.61 9.12
N HIS A 170 14.41 10.09 8.83
CA HIS A 170 13.98 11.44 9.17
C HIS A 170 14.07 11.69 10.68
N ARG A 171 13.58 10.78 11.52
CA ARG A 171 13.65 10.91 12.98
C ARG A 171 15.10 11.03 13.48
N LYS A 172 16.00 10.15 13.02
CA LYS A 172 17.40 10.16 13.46
C LYS A 172 18.16 11.39 12.97
N SER A 173 17.95 11.78 11.72
CA SER A 173 18.59 12.95 11.10
C SER A 173 18.10 14.26 11.73
N SER A 174 16.81 14.36 12.04
CA SER A 174 16.20 15.44 12.83
C SER A 174 16.83 15.59 14.21
N ALA A 175 17.09 14.48 14.91
CA ALA A 175 17.77 14.49 16.20
C ALA A 175 19.22 15.04 16.13
N GLN A 176 19.82 15.09 14.93
CA GLN A 176 21.13 15.69 14.67
C GLN A 176 21.06 17.11 14.13
N GLY A 177 19.87 17.72 14.08
CA GLY A 177 19.65 19.09 13.60
C GLY A 177 19.71 19.24 12.08
N LYS A 178 19.65 18.13 11.33
CA LYS A 178 19.64 18.10 9.87
C LYS A 178 18.59 17.07 9.41
N PRO A 179 17.29 17.40 9.49
CA PRO A 179 16.23 16.48 9.05
C PRO A 179 16.47 16.02 7.61
N LEU A 180 16.15 14.76 7.33
CA LEU A 180 16.05 14.24 5.97
C LEU A 180 15.12 15.14 5.16
N ALA A 181 15.63 15.62 4.03
CA ALA A 181 14.91 16.50 3.12
C ALA A 181 14.80 15.82 1.74
N LEU A 182 14.01 14.74 1.69
CA LEU A 182 13.76 14.04 0.43
C LEU A 182 12.96 14.94 -0.51
N LYS A 183 13.42 15.07 -1.76
CA LYS A 183 12.86 15.96 -2.77
C LYS A 183 12.26 15.19 -3.94
N VAL A 184 12.98 14.19 -4.43
CA VAL A 184 12.57 13.37 -5.57
C VAL A 184 12.38 11.94 -5.11
N PHE A 185 11.18 11.41 -5.30
CA PHE A 185 10.87 10.02 -5.05
C PHE A 185 10.30 9.37 -6.31
N VAL A 186 10.93 8.29 -6.75
CA VAL A 186 10.50 7.51 -7.92
C VAL A 186 10.33 6.06 -7.49
N ALA A 187 9.12 5.53 -7.59
CA ALA A 187 8.82 4.15 -7.25
C ALA A 187 7.64 3.61 -8.08
N GLY A 188 7.67 3.78 -9.40
CA GLY A 188 6.68 3.16 -10.29
C GLY A 188 6.91 1.66 -10.46
N ARG A 189 5.89 0.92 -10.94
CA ARG A 189 6.00 -0.51 -11.30
C ARG A 189 6.44 -1.40 -10.14
N ASN A 190 5.89 -1.18 -8.95
CA ASN A 190 6.26 -1.91 -7.75
C ASN A 190 5.14 -2.72 -7.12
N ARG A 191 3.89 -2.62 -7.60
CA ARG A 191 2.71 -3.22 -6.95
C ARG A 191 2.64 -2.80 -5.48
N LEU A 192 2.68 -1.49 -5.23
CA LEU A 192 2.61 -0.98 -3.86
C LEU A 192 1.20 -1.09 -3.29
N GLU A 193 0.20 -1.07 -4.18
CA GLU A 193 -1.23 -1.15 -3.85
C GLU A 193 -1.60 -0.12 -2.76
N ASN A 194 -2.78 -0.22 -2.15
CA ASN A 194 -3.25 0.81 -1.22
C ASN A 194 -2.38 0.93 0.03
N ASP A 195 -2.00 -0.20 0.58
CA ASP A 195 -1.37 -0.30 1.87
C ASP A 195 0.10 0.15 1.85
N GLY A 196 0.82 -0.22 0.78
CA GLY A 196 2.17 0.29 0.55
C GLY A 196 2.16 1.79 0.26
N ALA A 197 1.19 2.28 -0.51
CA ALA A 197 1.03 3.70 -0.79
C ALA A 197 0.67 4.51 0.46
N THR A 198 -0.22 4.00 1.32
CA THR A 198 -0.62 4.63 2.57
C THR A 198 0.55 4.75 3.54
N ALA A 199 1.35 3.68 3.70
CA ALA A 199 2.55 3.73 4.52
C ALA A 199 3.55 4.79 4.01
N LEU A 200 3.75 4.87 2.69
CA LEU A 200 4.60 5.90 2.08
C LEU A 200 4.03 7.31 2.27
N ALA A 201 2.71 7.48 2.17
CA ALA A 201 2.03 8.74 2.42
C ALA A 201 2.27 9.25 3.85
N GLU A 202 2.22 8.38 4.85
CA GLU A 202 2.58 8.74 6.24
C GLU A 202 4.02 9.26 6.33
N ALA A 203 4.98 8.56 5.71
CA ALA A 203 6.37 8.99 5.68
C ALA A 203 6.54 10.35 4.97
N PHE A 204 5.84 10.57 3.85
CA PHE A 204 5.85 11.83 3.11
C PHE A 204 5.23 12.99 3.90
N GLY A 205 4.18 12.72 4.68
CA GLY A 205 3.57 13.70 5.58
C GLY A 205 4.49 14.12 6.73
N ILE A 206 5.38 13.24 7.18
CA ILE A 206 6.41 13.54 8.17
C ILE A 206 7.57 14.33 7.56
N ILE A 207 8.02 13.96 6.36
CA ILE A 207 9.19 14.57 5.70
C ILE A 207 8.87 15.99 5.21
N GLY A 208 7.76 16.19 4.49
CA GLY A 208 7.25 17.52 4.12
C GLY A 208 8.12 18.36 3.16
N THR A 209 9.07 17.76 2.45
CA THR A 209 10.01 18.46 1.55
C THR A 209 9.97 18.01 0.09
N LEU A 210 8.98 17.19 -0.30
CA LEU A 210 8.92 16.64 -1.66
C LEU A 210 8.69 17.75 -2.70
N GLU A 211 9.39 17.59 -3.82
CA GLU A 211 9.30 18.43 -5.02
C GLU A 211 8.80 17.59 -6.21
N GLU A 212 9.17 16.31 -6.32
CA GLU A 212 8.79 15.45 -7.44
C GLU A 212 8.45 14.03 -6.94
N VAL A 213 7.26 13.54 -7.31
CA VAL A 213 6.81 12.18 -6.99
C VAL A 213 6.37 11.47 -8.25
N HIS A 214 6.96 10.30 -8.49
CA HIS A 214 6.64 9.42 -9.60
C HIS A 214 6.32 8.02 -9.07
N MET A 215 5.04 7.66 -9.04
CA MET A 215 4.58 6.34 -8.61
C MET A 215 3.60 5.72 -9.63
N PRO A 216 3.90 5.72 -10.94
CA PRO A 216 2.99 5.13 -11.92
C PRO A 216 2.94 3.60 -11.81
N GLN A 217 1.86 2.96 -12.26
CA GLN A 217 1.78 1.49 -12.37
C GLN A 217 2.01 0.77 -11.04
N ASN A 218 1.28 1.16 -10.00
CA ASN A 218 1.42 0.54 -8.68
C ASN A 218 0.18 -0.19 -8.18
N GLY A 219 -0.91 -0.20 -8.94
CA GLY A 219 -2.18 -0.79 -8.50
C GLY A 219 -2.79 -0.02 -7.32
N ILE A 220 -2.50 1.27 -7.20
CA ILE A 220 -3.03 2.09 -6.10
C ILE A 220 -4.44 2.52 -6.50
N ASN A 221 -5.46 2.13 -5.72
CA ASN A 221 -6.82 2.57 -5.97
C ASN A 221 -7.23 3.75 -5.04
N HIS A 222 -8.51 4.10 -4.97
CA HIS A 222 -8.97 5.38 -4.42
C HIS A 222 -8.58 5.67 -2.94
N PRO A 223 -8.53 4.71 -1.99
CA PRO A 223 -8.04 4.92 -0.62
C PRO A 223 -6.55 5.28 -0.59
N GLY A 224 -5.71 4.54 -1.33
CA GLY A 224 -4.28 4.83 -1.43
C GLY A 224 -4.00 6.19 -2.07
N VAL A 225 -4.74 6.54 -3.13
CA VAL A 225 -4.68 7.88 -3.76
C VAL A 225 -5.09 8.97 -2.77
N THR A 226 -6.13 8.72 -1.96
CA THR A 226 -6.59 9.66 -0.93
C THR A 226 -5.53 9.88 0.14
N ALA A 227 -4.85 8.81 0.59
CA ALA A 227 -3.74 8.92 1.54
C ALA A 227 -2.60 9.76 0.96
N LEU A 228 -2.20 9.48 -0.29
CA LEU A 228 -1.17 10.26 -1.00
C LEU A 228 -1.57 11.74 -1.14
N ALA A 229 -2.83 12.02 -1.50
CA ALA A 229 -3.33 13.39 -1.60
C ALA A 229 -3.19 14.15 -0.27
N GLN A 230 -3.58 13.53 0.85
CA GLN A 230 -3.41 14.12 2.18
C GLN A 230 -1.94 14.41 2.49
N ALA A 231 -1.02 13.49 2.17
CA ALA A 231 0.41 13.71 2.36
C ALA A 231 0.96 14.84 1.47
N PHE A 232 0.52 14.92 0.21
CA PHE A 232 0.93 15.95 -0.73
C PHE A 232 0.52 17.35 -0.26
N SER A 233 -0.61 17.50 0.44
CA SER A 233 -1.01 18.79 1.04
C SER A 233 0.02 19.36 2.03
N ILE A 234 0.86 18.52 2.62
CA ILE A 234 1.96 18.91 3.53
C ILE A 234 3.26 19.23 2.79
N ASN A 235 3.30 19.00 1.47
CA ASN A 235 4.47 19.19 0.61
C ASN A 235 4.22 20.35 -0.40
N PRO A 236 4.23 21.62 0.04
CA PRO A 236 3.84 22.77 -0.79
C PRO A 236 4.83 23.10 -1.92
N LEU A 237 6.00 22.44 -1.94
CA LEU A 237 7.03 22.60 -2.97
C LEU A 237 6.87 21.60 -4.13
N LEU A 238 5.85 20.74 -4.09
CA LEU A 238 5.56 19.79 -5.18
C LEU A 238 5.39 20.53 -6.51
N ARG A 239 6.19 20.07 -7.48
CA ARG A 239 6.27 20.51 -8.87
C ARG A 239 5.78 19.42 -9.82
N VAL A 240 6.07 18.16 -9.53
CA VAL A 240 5.71 17.03 -10.40
C VAL A 240 4.96 15.98 -9.58
N ILE A 241 3.77 15.64 -10.05
CA ILE A 241 2.97 14.54 -9.53
C ILE A 241 2.64 13.62 -10.70
N ASN A 242 3.24 12.44 -10.72
CA ASN A 242 2.96 11.41 -11.69
C ASN A 242 2.46 10.14 -10.99
N LEU A 243 1.17 9.88 -11.13
CA LEU A 243 0.47 8.69 -10.62
C LEU A 243 -0.21 7.92 -11.75
N ASN A 244 0.24 8.09 -13.00
CA ASN A 244 -0.31 7.44 -14.19
C ASN A 244 -0.49 5.93 -14.00
N ASP A 245 -1.55 5.34 -14.55
CA ASP A 245 -1.81 3.89 -14.50
C ASP A 245 -1.95 3.41 -13.03
N ASN A 246 -2.94 3.99 -12.35
CA ASN A 246 -3.41 3.69 -10.99
C ASN A 246 -4.90 4.08 -10.91
N THR A 247 -5.72 3.35 -10.18
CA THR A 247 -7.19 3.46 -10.25
C THR A 247 -7.75 4.52 -9.31
N PHE A 248 -7.78 5.79 -9.74
CA PHE A 248 -8.29 6.87 -8.88
C PHE A 248 -9.78 6.73 -8.58
N THR A 249 -10.55 6.30 -9.59
CA THR A 249 -12.00 6.46 -9.67
C THR A 249 -12.44 7.92 -9.44
N GLU A 250 -13.75 8.17 -9.39
CA GLU A 250 -14.23 9.51 -9.04
C GLU A 250 -13.77 9.95 -7.64
N LYS A 251 -13.74 9.00 -6.68
CA LYS A 251 -13.49 9.27 -5.27
C LYS A 251 -12.07 9.79 -5.05
N GLY A 252 -11.07 9.09 -5.59
CA GLY A 252 -9.66 9.47 -5.48
C GLY A 252 -9.34 10.74 -6.26
N ALA A 253 -9.95 10.93 -7.44
CA ALA A 253 -9.79 12.15 -8.23
C ALA A 253 -10.31 13.39 -7.51
N VAL A 254 -11.48 13.33 -6.87
CA VAL A 254 -12.03 14.44 -6.07
C VAL A 254 -11.11 14.75 -4.87
N ALA A 255 -10.60 13.72 -4.18
CA ALA A 255 -9.67 13.91 -3.06
C ALA A 255 -8.36 14.58 -3.50
N MET A 256 -7.80 14.15 -4.64
CA MET A 256 -6.61 14.76 -5.24
C MET A 256 -6.88 16.20 -5.67
N ALA A 257 -8.03 16.48 -6.28
CA ALA A 257 -8.42 17.84 -6.68
C ALA A 257 -8.48 18.83 -5.52
N GLU A 258 -9.03 18.43 -4.36
CA GLU A 258 -9.01 19.27 -3.15
C GLU A 258 -7.59 19.61 -2.70
N THR A 259 -6.68 18.64 -2.80
CA THR A 259 -5.26 18.85 -2.49
C THR A 259 -4.60 19.80 -3.47
N LEU A 260 -4.83 19.63 -4.78
CA LEU A 260 -4.24 20.45 -5.84
C LEU A 260 -4.54 21.95 -5.67
N LYS A 261 -5.70 22.33 -5.11
CA LYS A 261 -6.04 23.73 -4.79
C LYS A 261 -5.00 24.41 -3.89
N THR A 262 -4.26 23.64 -3.09
CA THR A 262 -3.25 24.14 -2.15
C THR A 262 -1.84 24.21 -2.75
N LEU A 263 -1.55 23.46 -3.82
CA LEU A 263 -0.20 23.28 -4.36
C LEU A 263 0.13 24.32 -5.44
N ARG A 264 0.78 25.41 -5.06
CA ARG A 264 1.03 26.54 -5.98
C ARG A 264 2.22 26.38 -6.92
N GLN A 265 3.08 25.39 -6.68
CA GLN A 265 4.31 25.15 -7.44
C GLN A 265 4.20 24.03 -8.48
N VAL A 266 3.03 23.39 -8.60
CA VAL A 266 2.86 22.26 -9.53
C VAL A 266 3.01 22.74 -10.97
N GLU A 267 3.89 22.05 -11.68
CA GLU A 267 4.25 22.24 -13.09
C GLU A 267 3.74 21.08 -13.94
N VAL A 268 3.74 19.86 -13.41
CA VAL A 268 3.36 18.65 -14.16
C VAL A 268 2.40 17.81 -13.33
N ILE A 269 1.25 17.51 -13.91
CA ILE A 269 0.27 16.56 -13.40
C ILE A 269 0.11 15.47 -14.44
N ASN A 270 0.44 14.24 -14.07
CA ASN A 270 0.18 13.06 -14.90
C ASN A 270 -0.69 12.06 -14.17
N PHE A 271 -1.98 12.06 -14.52
CA PHE A 271 -2.99 11.10 -14.09
C PHE A 271 -3.60 10.41 -15.32
N GLY A 272 -2.79 10.16 -16.36
CA GLY A 272 -3.23 9.36 -17.49
C GLY A 272 -3.46 7.91 -17.07
N ASP A 273 -4.44 7.26 -17.66
CA ASP A 273 -4.81 5.86 -17.37
C ASP A 273 -5.19 5.69 -15.88
N CYS A 274 -5.94 6.65 -15.33
CA CYS A 274 -6.28 6.67 -13.91
C CYS A 274 -7.76 6.50 -13.58
N LEU A 275 -8.63 6.25 -14.57
CA LEU A 275 -10.08 6.18 -14.36
C LEU A 275 -10.61 7.40 -13.58
N VAL A 276 -10.14 8.60 -13.95
CA VAL A 276 -10.51 9.86 -13.26
C VAL A 276 -12.01 10.15 -13.40
N ARG A 277 -12.60 9.75 -14.53
CA ARG A 277 -13.99 9.96 -14.95
C ARG A 277 -14.44 11.41 -14.98
N SER A 278 -15.64 11.65 -15.51
CA SER A 278 -16.17 12.98 -15.75
C SER A 278 -16.24 13.85 -14.48
N LYS A 279 -16.70 13.31 -13.36
CA LYS A 279 -16.81 14.08 -12.10
C LYS A 279 -15.45 14.40 -11.49
N GLY A 280 -14.51 13.46 -11.52
CA GLY A 280 -13.13 13.69 -11.09
C GLY A 280 -12.44 14.74 -11.97
N ALA A 281 -12.65 14.67 -13.29
CA ALA A 281 -12.11 15.63 -14.25
C ALA A 281 -12.65 17.04 -14.02
N VAL A 282 -13.96 17.19 -13.74
CA VAL A 282 -14.55 18.49 -13.37
C VAL A 282 -13.95 19.02 -12.06
N ALA A 283 -13.75 18.17 -11.05
CA ALA A 283 -13.11 18.59 -9.80
C ALA A 283 -11.66 19.07 -10.02
N ILE A 284 -10.90 18.35 -10.86
CA ILE A 284 -9.55 18.76 -11.26
C ILE A 284 -9.60 20.08 -12.04
N ALA A 285 -10.55 20.25 -12.96
CA ALA A 285 -10.76 21.49 -13.70
C ALA A 285 -11.01 22.67 -12.75
N ASP A 286 -11.82 22.49 -11.71
CA ASP A 286 -12.04 23.51 -10.68
C ASP A 286 -10.76 23.84 -9.90
N ALA A 287 -9.94 22.84 -9.57
CA ALA A 287 -8.65 23.04 -8.91
C ALA A 287 -7.65 23.80 -9.81
N VAL A 288 -7.60 23.47 -11.10
CA VAL A 288 -6.81 24.18 -12.12
C VAL A 288 -7.29 25.61 -12.26
N ARG A 289 -8.61 25.85 -12.40
CA ARG A 289 -9.19 27.18 -12.51
C ARG A 289 -8.93 28.05 -11.27
N GLY A 290 -9.00 27.46 -10.08
CA GLY A 290 -8.73 28.15 -8.81
C GLY A 290 -7.26 28.29 -8.42
N GLY A 291 -6.34 27.62 -9.13
CA GLY A 291 -4.96 27.38 -8.68
C GLY A 291 -3.94 27.15 -9.79
N LEU A 292 -2.79 26.57 -9.43
CA LEU A 292 -1.76 26.05 -10.36
C LEU A 292 -1.23 27.03 -11.43
N PRO A 293 -0.74 28.24 -11.07
CA PRO A 293 -0.27 29.22 -12.06
C PRO A 293 1.01 28.80 -12.81
N LYS A 294 1.66 27.71 -12.36
CA LYS A 294 2.89 27.17 -12.92
C LYS A 294 2.69 25.92 -13.77
N LEU A 295 1.44 25.51 -13.98
CA LEU A 295 1.11 24.29 -14.72
C LEU A 295 1.61 24.40 -16.17
N LYS A 296 2.42 23.42 -16.57
CA LYS A 296 3.03 23.24 -17.89
C LYS A 296 2.49 22.01 -18.61
N ASP A 297 2.18 20.95 -17.87
CA ASP A 297 1.69 19.69 -18.44
C ASP A 297 0.54 19.16 -17.57
N LEU A 298 -0.61 18.95 -18.20
CA LEU A 298 -1.76 18.25 -17.62
C LEU A 298 -2.12 17.06 -18.49
N ASN A 299 -1.89 15.86 -17.98
CA ASN A 299 -2.28 14.62 -18.63
C ASN A 299 -3.45 13.95 -17.88
N LEU A 300 -4.58 13.82 -18.58
CA LEU A 300 -5.79 13.10 -18.20
C LEU A 300 -6.24 12.17 -19.35
N SER A 301 -5.30 11.62 -20.13
CA SER A 301 -5.58 10.65 -21.20
C SER A 301 -6.09 9.33 -20.63
N PHE A 302 -6.95 8.59 -21.36
CA PHE A 302 -7.44 7.27 -20.96
C PHE A 302 -8.09 7.27 -19.56
N CYS A 303 -9.00 8.20 -19.34
CA CYS A 303 -9.61 8.45 -18.03
C CYS A 303 -11.13 8.34 -18.03
N GLU A 304 -11.75 7.84 -19.10
CA GLU A 304 -13.21 7.73 -19.26
C GLU A 304 -13.92 9.10 -19.07
N ILE A 305 -13.29 10.16 -19.58
CA ILE A 305 -13.85 11.51 -19.48
C ILE A 305 -14.81 11.75 -20.64
N LYS A 306 -16.06 12.09 -20.33
CA LYS A 306 -17.08 12.45 -21.34
C LYS A 306 -16.90 13.88 -21.84
N ARG A 307 -17.55 14.20 -22.96
CA ARG A 307 -17.46 15.49 -23.68
C ARG A 307 -17.54 16.71 -22.75
N ASP A 308 -18.59 16.83 -21.96
CA ASP A 308 -18.84 18.04 -21.14
C ASP A 308 -17.74 18.28 -20.09
N ALA A 309 -17.22 17.20 -19.50
CA ALA A 309 -16.12 17.27 -18.54
C ALA A 309 -14.80 17.64 -19.23
N ALA A 310 -14.52 17.11 -20.41
CA ALA A 310 -13.35 17.47 -21.20
C ALA A 310 -13.36 18.96 -21.61
N LEU A 311 -14.53 19.49 -21.98
CA LEU A 311 -14.72 20.92 -22.25
C LEU A 311 -14.47 21.77 -21.00
N ALA A 312 -14.93 21.33 -19.82
CA ALA A 312 -14.66 22.03 -18.57
C ALA A 312 -13.15 22.10 -18.25
N VAL A 313 -12.40 21.01 -18.51
CA VAL A 313 -10.93 20.99 -18.39
C VAL A 313 -10.29 21.99 -19.36
N ALA A 314 -10.73 22.01 -20.61
CA ALA A 314 -10.23 22.93 -21.64
C ALA A 314 -10.46 24.41 -21.27
N GLU A 315 -11.62 24.73 -20.73
CA GLU A 315 -11.91 26.08 -20.22
C GLU A 315 -11.05 26.42 -18.99
N ALA A 316 -10.81 25.46 -18.10
CA ALA A 316 -10.04 25.68 -16.88
C ALA A 316 -8.57 26.02 -17.15
N VAL A 317 -8.01 25.55 -18.26
CA VAL A 317 -6.63 25.85 -18.65
C VAL A 317 -6.46 27.17 -19.42
N ALA A 318 -7.54 27.85 -19.80
CA ALA A 318 -7.51 29.02 -20.68
C ALA A 318 -6.63 30.18 -20.16
N ASP A 319 -6.43 30.28 -18.84
CA ASP A 319 -5.62 31.32 -18.19
C ASP A 319 -4.20 30.84 -17.79
N LYS A 320 -3.81 29.62 -18.17
CA LYS A 320 -2.51 29.01 -17.84
C LYS A 320 -1.45 29.37 -18.87
N ALA A 321 -0.81 30.52 -18.65
CA ALA A 321 0.17 31.10 -19.58
C ALA A 321 1.46 30.26 -19.78
N GLU A 322 1.79 29.37 -18.83
CA GLU A 322 2.95 28.48 -18.91
C GLU A 322 2.58 27.08 -19.46
N LEU A 323 1.30 26.83 -19.83
CA LEU A 323 0.87 25.52 -20.30
C LEU A 323 1.47 25.18 -21.67
N GLU A 324 2.17 24.05 -21.72
CA GLU A 324 2.85 23.52 -22.88
C GLU A 324 2.14 22.28 -23.44
N LYS A 325 1.50 21.49 -22.58
CA LYS A 325 0.78 20.27 -22.94
C LYS A 325 -0.53 20.09 -22.17
N LEU A 326 -1.60 19.74 -22.90
CA LEU A 326 -2.86 19.20 -22.38
C LEU A 326 -3.14 17.90 -23.12
N ASP A 327 -3.23 16.80 -22.39
CA ASP A 327 -3.47 15.47 -22.96
C ASP A 327 -4.81 14.93 -22.46
N LEU A 328 -5.71 14.72 -23.41
CA LEU A 328 -7.07 14.18 -23.22
C LEU A 328 -7.33 13.00 -24.17
N ASN A 329 -6.28 12.40 -24.75
CA ASN A 329 -6.41 11.28 -25.68
C ASN A 329 -7.11 10.07 -25.04
N GLY A 330 -7.81 9.27 -25.84
CA GLY A 330 -8.34 7.98 -25.36
C GLY A 330 -9.46 8.10 -24.32
N ASN A 331 -10.21 9.21 -24.34
CA ASN A 331 -11.37 9.40 -23.48
C ASN A 331 -12.66 9.06 -24.27
N ALA A 332 -13.82 9.54 -23.82
CA ALA A 332 -15.12 9.29 -24.44
C ALA A 332 -15.75 10.60 -24.93
N LEU A 333 -15.06 11.35 -25.80
CA LEU A 333 -15.54 12.64 -26.29
C LEU A 333 -16.41 12.48 -27.55
N GLY A 334 -16.11 11.48 -28.37
CA GLY A 334 -16.65 11.31 -29.71
C GLY A 334 -16.07 12.33 -30.71
N GLU A 335 -16.32 12.11 -32.01
CA GLU A 335 -15.82 12.98 -33.08
C GLU A 335 -16.28 14.44 -32.90
N GLU A 336 -17.56 14.66 -32.56
CA GLU A 336 -18.11 15.99 -32.30
C GLU A 336 -17.49 16.66 -31.06
N GLY A 337 -17.23 15.90 -29.98
CA GLY A 337 -16.58 16.41 -28.78
C GLY A 337 -15.11 16.78 -29.03
N CYS A 338 -14.40 15.98 -29.83
CA CYS A 338 -13.05 16.28 -30.28
C CYS A 338 -12.98 17.57 -31.12
N GLU A 339 -13.93 17.78 -32.04
CA GLU A 339 -14.04 19.02 -32.81
C GLU A 339 -14.32 20.23 -31.90
N GLN A 340 -15.29 20.12 -30.99
CA GLN A 340 -15.61 21.19 -30.04
C GLN A 340 -14.43 21.54 -29.13
N LEU A 341 -13.70 20.54 -28.63
CA LEU A 341 -12.51 20.74 -27.80
C LEU A 341 -11.43 21.52 -28.57
N GLN A 342 -11.21 21.19 -29.84
CA GLN A 342 -10.29 21.94 -30.71
C GLN A 342 -10.76 23.37 -30.92
N GLU A 343 -12.04 23.61 -31.21
CA GLU A 343 -12.60 24.95 -31.39
C GLU A 343 -12.45 25.83 -30.13
N VAL A 344 -12.69 25.26 -28.95
CA VAL A 344 -12.52 25.95 -27.66
C VAL A 344 -11.07 26.38 -27.46
N LEU A 345 -10.11 25.47 -27.65
CA LEU A 345 -8.69 25.78 -27.48
C LEU A 345 -8.16 26.71 -28.58
N GLU A 346 -8.66 26.62 -29.81
CA GLU A 346 -8.39 27.60 -30.87
C GLU A 346 -8.87 29.01 -30.47
N GLY A 347 -10.07 29.11 -29.88
CA GLY A 347 -10.61 30.36 -29.34
C GLY A 347 -9.70 31.02 -28.30
N PHE A 348 -8.93 30.22 -27.56
CA PHE A 348 -7.93 30.68 -26.59
C PHE A 348 -6.51 30.84 -27.17
N ASN A 349 -6.30 30.56 -28.46
CA ASN A 349 -4.98 30.45 -29.09
C ASN A 349 -4.07 29.36 -28.49
N MET A 350 -4.66 28.29 -27.97
CA MET A 350 -3.99 27.16 -27.30
C MET A 350 -4.02 25.87 -28.12
N ALA A 351 -4.41 25.90 -29.39
CA ALA A 351 -4.50 24.71 -30.26
C ALA A 351 -3.21 23.86 -30.33
N LYS A 352 -2.03 24.44 -30.08
CA LYS A 352 -0.73 23.72 -30.07
C LYS A 352 -0.43 22.98 -28.77
N VAL A 353 -1.19 23.27 -27.71
CA VAL A 353 -1.02 22.67 -26.38
C VAL A 353 -1.71 21.32 -26.32
N LEU A 354 -2.79 21.13 -27.08
CA LEU A 354 -3.54 19.87 -27.13
C LEU A 354 -2.70 18.76 -27.76
N ALA A 355 -2.62 17.61 -27.08
CA ALA A 355 -2.03 16.39 -27.59
C ALA A 355 -2.91 15.73 -28.69
N SER A 356 -2.43 14.62 -29.26
CA SER A 356 -3.24 13.84 -30.22
C SER A 356 -4.52 13.34 -29.56
N LEU A 357 -5.64 13.34 -30.28
CA LEU A 357 -6.91 12.70 -29.87
C LEU A 357 -7.21 11.49 -30.76
N SER A 358 -6.18 10.75 -31.19
CA SER A 358 -6.31 9.70 -32.20
C SER A 358 -7.03 8.46 -31.71
N ASP A 359 -7.05 8.25 -30.39
CA ASP A 359 -7.54 7.03 -29.77
C ASP A 359 -8.89 7.25 -29.06
N ASP A 360 -9.53 8.39 -29.30
CA ASP A 360 -10.89 8.69 -28.82
C ASP A 360 -11.90 7.88 -29.66
N GLU A 361 -12.23 6.68 -29.20
CA GLU A 361 -13.20 5.77 -29.86
C GLU A 361 -14.58 5.74 -29.16
N GLY A 362 -14.79 6.57 -28.13
CA GLY A 362 -16.03 6.56 -27.34
C GLY A 362 -17.24 7.18 -28.04
N GLU A 363 -18.43 6.65 -27.75
CA GLU A 363 -19.72 7.29 -28.03
C GLU A 363 -20.08 8.17 -26.81
N ASP A 364 -20.59 9.38 -27.05
CA ASP A 364 -21.00 10.33 -26.02
C ASP A 364 -22.41 9.95 -25.51
N ASP A 365 -22.51 8.82 -24.81
CA ASP A 365 -23.78 8.32 -24.26
C ASP A 365 -24.06 9.01 -22.90
N GLU A 366 -24.96 10.00 -22.94
CA GLU A 366 -25.41 10.82 -21.80
C GLU A 366 -26.25 10.03 -20.76
N ASP A 367 -26.55 8.74 -21.00
CA ASP A 367 -27.55 7.95 -20.26
C ASP A 367 -26.98 6.85 -19.31
N GLU A 368 -25.65 6.62 -19.24
CA GLU A 368 -25.07 5.47 -18.52
C GLU A 368 -24.51 5.78 -17.10
N ASP A 369 -24.44 7.04 -16.69
CA ASP A 369 -23.74 7.44 -15.43
C ASP A 369 -24.43 6.98 -14.12
N GLU A 370 -25.68 6.53 -14.16
CA GLU A 370 -26.43 6.10 -12.95
C GLU A 370 -26.36 4.58 -12.69
N GLU A 371 -26.01 3.74 -13.67
CA GLU A 371 -25.93 2.27 -13.47
C GLU A 371 -24.50 1.77 -13.17
N GLU A 372 -23.45 2.38 -13.74
CA GLU A 372 -22.05 1.94 -13.50
C GLU A 372 -21.54 2.23 -12.08
N GLY A 373 -22.02 3.31 -11.46
CA GLY A 373 -21.61 3.68 -10.09
C GLY A 373 -22.14 2.76 -9.00
N GLU A 374 -23.22 2.00 -9.25
CA GLU A 374 -23.73 0.98 -8.32
C GLU A 374 -23.05 -0.38 -8.52
N GLU A 375 -22.74 -0.77 -9.76
CA GLU A 375 -22.06 -2.04 -10.06
C GLU A 375 -20.58 -2.03 -9.62
N GLU A 376 -19.89 -0.89 -9.72
CA GLU A 376 -18.50 -0.80 -9.24
C GLU A 376 -18.35 -0.68 -7.73
N GLU A 377 -19.34 -0.13 -7.01
CA GLU A 377 -19.33 -0.24 -5.54
C GLU A 377 -19.48 -1.71 -5.10
N GLU A 378 -20.11 -2.57 -5.92
CA GLU A 378 -20.19 -4.01 -5.68
C GLU A 378 -18.88 -4.74 -6.06
N GLU A 379 -18.24 -4.41 -7.19
CA GLU A 379 -16.94 -4.99 -7.60
C GLU A 379 -15.75 -4.53 -6.71
N GLU A 380 -15.72 -3.26 -6.26
CA GLU A 380 -14.71 -2.74 -5.31
C GLU A 380 -14.80 -3.43 -3.94
N GLU A 381 -16.02 -3.77 -3.48
CA GLU A 381 -16.20 -4.54 -2.23
C GLU A 381 -15.76 -6.01 -2.38
N GLU A 382 -15.86 -6.60 -3.58
CA GLU A 382 -15.34 -7.95 -3.86
C GLU A 382 -13.79 -7.97 -3.90
N GLU A 383 -13.14 -6.96 -4.49
CA GLU A 383 -11.66 -6.87 -4.50
C GLU A 383 -11.06 -6.61 -3.10
N GLU A 384 -11.69 -5.75 -2.27
CA GLU A 384 -11.27 -5.56 -0.88
C GLU A 384 -11.39 -6.86 -0.04
N GLU A 385 -12.40 -7.71 -0.32
CA GLU A 385 -12.55 -9.01 0.32
C GLU A 385 -11.49 -10.04 -0.14
N GLU A 386 -11.11 -10.03 -1.42
CA GLU A 386 -10.05 -10.91 -1.96
C GLU A 386 -8.65 -10.52 -1.44
N GLU A 387 -8.32 -9.22 -1.32
CA GLU A 387 -7.05 -8.76 -0.75
C GLU A 387 -6.91 -9.15 0.74
N GLU A 388 -8.00 -9.08 1.52
CA GLU A 388 -8.01 -9.55 2.92
C GLU A 388 -7.77 -11.07 3.03
N GLU A 389 -8.26 -11.88 2.07
CA GLU A 389 -8.02 -13.32 2.03
C GLU A 389 -6.57 -13.67 1.64
N GLU A 390 -5.95 -12.96 0.68
CA GLU A 390 -4.55 -13.16 0.30
C GLU A 390 -3.55 -12.74 1.40
N GLU A 391 -3.84 -11.66 2.15
CA GLU A 391 -3.01 -11.26 3.30
C GLU A 391 -3.03 -12.31 4.43
N GLU A 392 -4.16 -13.01 4.65
CA GLU A 392 -4.22 -14.12 5.61
C GLU A 392 -3.42 -15.34 5.16
N GLU A 393 -3.33 -15.62 3.85
CA GLU A 393 -2.53 -16.74 3.32
C GLU A 393 -1.01 -16.46 3.36
N GLU A 394 -0.56 -15.23 3.07
CA GLU A 394 0.86 -14.87 3.15
C GLU A 394 1.40 -14.87 4.59
N GLU A 395 0.57 -14.52 5.59
CA GLU A 395 0.95 -14.61 7.01
C GLU A 395 1.13 -16.07 7.48
N GLU A 396 0.45 -17.06 6.86
CA GLU A 396 0.62 -18.48 7.20
C GLU A 396 1.90 -19.10 6.59
N GLU A 397 2.48 -18.54 5.53
CA GLU A 397 3.70 -19.08 4.90
C GLU A 397 5.03 -18.61 5.54
N GLU A 398 5.05 -17.56 6.38
CA GLU A 398 6.28 -17.00 6.98
C GLU A 398 6.72 -17.62 8.34
N GLU A 399 6.12 -18.69 8.86
CA GLU A 399 6.63 -19.33 10.10
C GLU A 399 7.87 -20.22 9.88
N PRO A 400 9.03 -19.96 10.52
CA PRO A 400 10.17 -20.86 10.45
C PRO A 400 9.95 -22.09 11.33
N GLN A 401 9.98 -23.28 10.71
CA GLN A 401 9.99 -24.57 11.39
C GLN A 401 11.16 -24.68 12.39
N GLN A 402 10.87 -24.59 13.70
CA GLN A 402 11.77 -25.07 14.76
C GLN A 402 11.23 -26.38 15.37
N GLN A 403 11.91 -27.47 15.03
CA GLN A 403 11.82 -28.74 15.73
C GLN A 403 12.57 -28.68 17.06
N GLY A 404 11.97 -29.25 18.12
CA GLY A 404 12.72 -30.04 19.10
C GLY A 404 12.63 -29.64 20.58
N GLU A 405 11.98 -30.54 21.33
CA GLU A 405 12.31 -31.01 22.69
C GLU A 405 11.67 -30.35 23.93
N GLU A 406 10.65 -31.07 24.41
CA GLU A 406 10.36 -31.49 25.79
C GLU A 406 10.85 -30.64 26.98
N SER A 407 9.87 -30.01 27.64
CA SER A 407 9.50 -30.22 29.04
C SER A 407 10.63 -30.48 30.05
N THR A 408 10.90 -29.49 30.90
CA THR A 408 10.89 -29.69 32.37
C THR A 408 10.65 -28.37 33.11
N THR A 409 9.68 -28.36 34.02
CA THR A 409 9.50 -27.30 35.03
C THR A 409 10.50 -27.49 36.17
N PRO A 410 10.89 -26.42 36.88
CA PRO A 410 10.52 -26.40 38.30
C PRO A 410 10.17 -25.04 38.89
N SER A 411 9.34 -25.11 39.93
CA SER A 411 8.79 -24.03 40.74
C SER A 411 9.83 -23.16 41.47
N ARG A 412 9.49 -21.87 41.71
CA ARG A 412 10.12 -21.05 42.75
C ARG A 412 9.10 -20.25 43.56
N LYS A 413 9.19 -20.37 44.88
CA LYS A 413 8.59 -19.51 45.91
C LYS A 413 9.58 -18.41 46.30
N ILE A 414 9.08 -17.16 46.31
CA ILE A 414 9.20 -16.10 47.34
C ILE A 414 10.59 -15.47 47.64
N LEU A 415 10.76 -14.20 47.21
CA LEU A 415 11.20 -12.93 47.88
C LEU A 415 12.41 -12.98 48.86
N ASP A 416 13.40 -12.08 48.92
CA ASP A 416 13.52 -10.61 48.69
C ASP A 416 15.05 -10.18 48.69
N PRO A 417 15.48 -8.90 48.76
CA PRO A 417 16.05 -8.08 47.67
C PRO A 417 17.54 -7.65 47.85
N SER A 418 18.23 -7.26 46.77
CA SER A 418 19.16 -6.10 46.74
C SER A 418 19.89 -5.92 45.40
N SER A 419 19.95 -4.65 44.99
CA SER A 419 20.93 -3.98 44.12
C SER A 419 21.08 -4.37 42.64
N GLY A 420 20.84 -3.38 41.78
CA GLY A 420 21.44 -3.26 40.45
C GLY A 420 20.42 -3.06 39.33
N GLU A 421 20.19 -1.81 38.92
CA GLU A 421 19.54 -1.53 37.63
C GLU A 421 20.38 -2.09 36.47
N PRO A 422 19.70 -2.71 35.48
CA PRO A 422 19.93 -2.27 34.11
C PRO A 422 18.65 -2.18 33.27
N ALA A 423 18.62 -1.18 32.38
CA ALA A 423 17.92 -1.00 31.09
C ALA A 423 16.43 -1.44 30.93
N PRO A 424 15.58 -0.62 30.26
CA PRO A 424 14.18 -0.95 30.07
C PRO A 424 14.03 -2.13 29.10
N VAL A 425 13.47 -3.21 29.62
CA VAL A 425 13.02 -4.37 28.85
C VAL A 425 11.72 -3.98 28.14
N LEU A 426 11.64 -4.34 26.86
CA LEU A 426 10.45 -4.30 26.00
C LEU A 426 9.17 -4.55 26.80
N SER A 427 8.34 -3.51 26.91
CA SER A 427 7.00 -3.65 27.45
C SER A 427 6.20 -4.57 26.54
N SER A 428 5.78 -5.71 27.07
CA SER A 428 4.67 -6.49 26.55
C SER A 428 3.49 -5.56 26.23
N PRO A 429 2.77 -5.75 25.11
CA PRO A 429 1.62 -4.92 24.78
C PRO A 429 0.60 -4.92 25.94
N PRO A 430 -0.11 -3.80 26.19
CA PRO A 430 -1.02 -3.68 27.32
C PRO A 430 -2.07 -4.79 27.31
N PRO A 431 -2.61 -5.19 28.48
CA PRO A 431 -3.63 -6.22 28.55
C PRO A 431 -4.83 -5.80 27.69
N ALA A 432 -5.23 -6.66 26.74
CA ALA A 432 -6.42 -6.43 25.95
C ALA A 432 -7.63 -6.35 26.90
N ASP A 433 -8.38 -5.25 26.85
CA ASP A 433 -9.69 -5.19 27.48
C ASP A 433 -10.77 -5.58 26.45
N VAL A 434 -11.93 -6.02 26.94
CA VAL A 434 -13.04 -6.44 26.08
C VAL A 434 -13.52 -5.32 25.18
N SER A 435 -13.39 -4.06 25.60
CA SER A 435 -13.74 -2.90 24.79
C SER A 435 -12.86 -2.80 23.54
N THR A 436 -11.57 -3.06 23.69
CA THR A 436 -10.60 -3.05 22.59
C THR A 436 -10.85 -4.22 21.63
N PHE A 437 -11.16 -5.40 22.16
CA PHE A 437 -11.57 -6.55 21.34
C PHE A 437 -12.86 -6.27 20.56
N LEU A 438 -13.91 -5.77 21.22
CA LEU A 438 -15.17 -5.45 20.55
C LEU A 438 -15.05 -4.24 19.60
N ALA A 439 -14.04 -3.38 19.74
CA ALA A 439 -13.78 -2.32 18.77
C ALA A 439 -13.04 -2.86 17.53
N PHE A 440 -12.10 -3.78 17.73
CA PHE A 440 -11.23 -4.33 16.70
C PHE A 440 -10.99 -5.83 16.94
N PRO A 441 -11.91 -6.72 16.57
CA PRO A 441 -11.81 -8.15 16.85
C PRO A 441 -10.62 -8.78 16.14
N SER A 442 -9.86 -9.63 16.83
CA SER A 442 -8.87 -10.54 16.22
C SER A 442 -8.74 -11.81 17.07
N PRO A 443 -8.32 -12.96 16.48
CA PRO A 443 -8.11 -14.20 17.23
C PRO A 443 -7.14 -14.03 18.40
N GLU A 444 -6.03 -13.31 18.20
CA GLU A 444 -5.00 -13.06 19.21
C GLU A 444 -5.58 -12.24 20.37
N LYS A 445 -6.39 -11.21 20.06
CA LYS A 445 -7.03 -10.38 21.09
C LYS A 445 -8.03 -11.19 21.91
N LEU A 446 -8.82 -12.07 21.27
CA LEU A 446 -9.74 -12.96 21.98
C LEU A 446 -9.00 -13.92 22.92
N LEU A 447 -7.92 -14.53 22.45
CA LEU A 447 -7.09 -15.44 23.25
C LEU A 447 -6.38 -14.69 24.41
N ARG A 448 -5.94 -13.45 24.18
CA ARG A 448 -5.29 -12.60 25.19
C ARG A 448 -6.22 -12.14 26.32
N LEU A 449 -7.55 -12.17 26.13
CA LEU A 449 -8.53 -11.99 27.23
C LEU A 449 -8.46 -13.13 28.26
N GLY A 450 -7.83 -14.25 27.90
CA GLY A 450 -7.59 -15.39 28.77
C GLY A 450 -8.85 -16.19 29.12
N PRO A 451 -8.78 -17.12 30.08
CA PRO A 451 -9.82 -18.11 30.36
C PRO A 451 -11.15 -17.53 30.92
N LYS A 452 -11.25 -16.22 31.09
CA LYS A 452 -12.48 -15.52 31.51
C LYS A 452 -13.09 -14.67 30.39
N SER A 453 -12.56 -14.72 29.17
CA SER A 453 -13.01 -13.96 28.00
C SER A 453 -14.52 -14.04 27.82
N SER A 454 -15.08 -15.26 27.83
CA SER A 454 -16.51 -15.52 27.68
C SER A 454 -17.38 -14.82 28.73
N LEU A 455 -16.96 -14.84 30.00
CA LEU A 455 -17.67 -14.17 31.09
C LEU A 455 -17.59 -12.64 30.97
N LEU A 456 -16.42 -12.12 30.59
CA LEU A 456 -16.19 -10.68 30.47
C LEU A 456 -16.97 -10.07 29.30
N ILE A 457 -16.99 -10.75 28.14
CA ILE A 457 -17.76 -10.34 26.96
C ILE A 457 -19.26 -10.31 27.30
N ALA A 458 -19.78 -11.37 27.93
CA ALA A 458 -21.17 -11.43 28.35
C ALA A 458 -21.50 -10.39 29.44
N GLN A 459 -20.56 -10.00 30.30
CA GLN A 459 -20.76 -8.99 31.34
C GLN A 459 -20.80 -7.56 30.80
N GLN A 460 -19.94 -7.25 29.83
CA GLN A 460 -19.81 -5.90 29.27
C GLN A 460 -20.83 -5.63 28.16
N THR A 461 -21.40 -6.68 27.57
CA THR A 461 -22.52 -6.54 26.64
C THR A 461 -23.84 -6.36 27.41
N ASP A 462 -24.59 -5.33 27.06
CA ASP A 462 -25.96 -5.14 27.54
C ASP A 462 -26.88 -6.15 26.84
N THR A 463 -27.05 -7.31 27.48
CA THR A 463 -27.84 -8.44 26.96
C THR A 463 -29.36 -8.21 27.01
N SER A 464 -29.82 -7.01 27.39
CA SER A 464 -31.24 -6.65 27.31
C SER A 464 -31.61 -6.05 25.96
N ASP A 465 -30.61 -5.55 25.21
CA ASP A 465 -30.76 -4.89 23.92
C ASP A 465 -30.37 -5.84 22.77
N PRO A 466 -31.34 -6.28 21.93
CA PRO A 466 -31.08 -7.15 20.79
C PRO A 466 -30.00 -6.64 19.84
N GLU A 467 -29.90 -5.33 19.61
CA GLU A 467 -28.94 -4.76 18.67
C GLU A 467 -27.51 -4.90 19.17
N LYS A 468 -27.28 -4.62 20.46
CA LYS A 468 -25.98 -4.80 21.10
C LYS A 468 -25.57 -6.27 21.16
N VAL A 469 -26.53 -7.18 21.36
CA VAL A 469 -26.26 -8.62 21.32
C VAL A 469 -25.91 -9.09 19.91
N VAL A 470 -26.59 -8.59 18.86
CA VAL A 470 -26.21 -8.87 17.46
C VAL A 470 -24.81 -8.37 17.18
N SER A 471 -24.51 -7.10 17.52
CA SER A 471 -23.18 -6.53 17.31
C SER A 471 -22.07 -7.33 18.02
N ALA A 472 -22.28 -7.71 19.28
CA ALA A 472 -21.33 -8.53 20.03
C ALA A 472 -21.20 -9.96 19.47
N PHE A 473 -22.32 -10.58 19.07
CA PHE A 473 -22.33 -11.89 18.44
C PHE A 473 -21.50 -11.89 17.16
N LEU A 474 -21.74 -10.92 16.27
CA LEU A 474 -21.05 -10.81 14.97
C LEU A 474 -19.55 -10.56 15.15
N LYS A 475 -19.16 -9.67 16.06
CA LYS A 475 -17.75 -9.39 16.39
C LYS A 475 -17.01 -10.57 17.01
N VAL A 476 -17.70 -11.43 17.76
CA VAL A 476 -17.09 -12.65 18.29
C VAL A 476 -17.02 -13.73 17.22
N SER A 477 -18.04 -13.82 16.36
CA SER A 477 -18.04 -14.81 15.28
C SER A 477 -17.11 -14.46 14.12
N SER A 478 -16.78 -13.18 13.91
CA SER A 478 -15.88 -12.75 12.83
C SER A 478 -14.45 -13.25 13.02
N VAL A 479 -14.04 -13.58 14.26
CA VAL A 479 -12.71 -14.13 14.55
C VAL A 479 -12.67 -15.66 14.54
N PHE A 480 -13.73 -16.32 14.04
CA PHE A 480 -13.79 -17.78 13.98
C PHE A 480 -12.77 -18.30 12.98
N LYS A 481 -11.83 -19.14 13.44
CA LYS A 481 -10.93 -19.94 12.61
C LYS A 481 -11.08 -21.43 12.93
N ASP A 482 -10.71 -22.29 12.01
CA ASP A 482 -10.75 -23.75 12.21
C ASP A 482 -9.66 -24.29 13.16
N GLU A 483 -8.79 -23.42 13.65
CA GLU A 483 -7.88 -23.74 14.74
C GLU A 483 -8.68 -24.08 16.02
N ALA A 484 -8.34 -25.20 16.67
CA ALA A 484 -9.11 -25.70 17.82
C ALA A 484 -9.18 -24.70 18.99
N THR A 485 -8.10 -23.95 19.25
CA THR A 485 -8.05 -23.02 20.38
C THR A 485 -8.98 -21.82 20.17
N VAL A 486 -8.92 -21.20 18.99
CA VAL A 486 -9.75 -20.07 18.58
C VAL A 486 -11.21 -20.50 18.47
N ARG A 487 -11.48 -21.62 17.80
CA ARG A 487 -12.83 -22.19 17.67
C ARG A 487 -13.49 -22.35 19.04
N THR A 488 -12.80 -22.98 20.00
CA THR A 488 -13.34 -23.17 21.35
C THR A 488 -13.53 -21.85 22.08
N ALA A 489 -12.61 -20.89 21.95
CA ALA A 489 -12.75 -19.58 22.58
C ALA A 489 -13.96 -18.80 22.06
N VAL A 490 -14.20 -18.84 20.74
CA VAL A 490 -15.37 -18.22 20.08
C VAL A 490 -16.66 -18.88 20.54
N GLN A 491 -16.71 -20.21 20.52
CA GLN A 491 -17.88 -20.98 20.97
C GLN A 491 -18.20 -20.70 22.44
N ASP A 492 -17.20 -20.73 23.33
CA ASP A 492 -17.39 -20.43 24.75
C ASP A 492 -17.90 -18.99 24.97
N ALA A 493 -17.39 -18.02 24.21
CA ALA A 493 -17.81 -16.62 24.30
C ALA A 493 -19.26 -16.42 23.84
N VAL A 494 -19.63 -17.05 22.72
CA VAL A 494 -20.99 -17.02 22.19
C VAL A 494 -21.95 -17.73 23.14
N ASP A 495 -21.58 -18.89 23.67
CA ASP A 495 -22.40 -19.65 24.62
C ASP A 495 -22.68 -18.81 25.87
N ALA A 496 -21.66 -18.14 26.42
CA ALA A 496 -21.85 -17.26 27.57
C ALA A 496 -22.75 -16.06 27.26
N LEU A 497 -22.55 -15.40 26.12
CA LEU A 497 -23.34 -14.25 25.67
C LEU A 497 -24.81 -14.65 25.47
N MET A 498 -25.05 -15.67 24.66
CA MET A 498 -26.39 -16.06 24.23
C MET A 498 -27.18 -16.75 25.33
N LYS A 499 -26.53 -17.55 26.19
CA LYS A 499 -27.18 -18.11 27.37
C LYS A 499 -27.65 -17.00 28.32
N LYS A 500 -26.87 -15.93 28.49
CA LYS A 500 -27.26 -14.78 29.30
C LYS A 500 -28.40 -13.99 28.64
N ALA A 501 -28.32 -13.73 27.34
CA ALA A 501 -29.35 -13.01 26.58
C ALA A 501 -30.70 -13.75 26.58
N PHE A 502 -30.74 -15.03 26.20
CA PHE A 502 -31.99 -15.79 26.15
C PHE A 502 -32.57 -16.13 27.53
N SER A 503 -31.78 -16.05 28.60
CA SER A 503 -32.29 -16.17 29.98
C SER A 503 -32.91 -14.86 30.50
N CYS A 504 -32.74 -13.74 29.79
CA CYS A 504 -33.26 -12.44 30.20
C CYS A 504 -34.73 -12.29 29.77
N SER A 505 -35.63 -12.04 30.73
CA SER A 505 -37.08 -11.97 30.47
C SER A 505 -37.51 -10.79 29.59
N SER A 506 -36.68 -9.75 29.49
CA SER A 506 -36.92 -8.58 28.63
C SER A 506 -36.31 -8.73 27.23
N PHE A 507 -35.49 -9.76 26.99
CA PHE A 507 -34.82 -9.94 25.71
C PHE A 507 -35.77 -10.50 24.66
N ASN A 508 -35.89 -9.82 23.52
CA ASN A 508 -36.77 -10.25 22.44
C ASN A 508 -36.00 -11.09 21.42
N SER A 509 -36.11 -12.40 21.55
CA SER A 509 -35.40 -13.37 20.70
C SER A 509 -35.80 -13.28 19.22
N ASN A 510 -37.02 -12.84 18.89
CA ASN A 510 -37.42 -12.65 17.49
C ASN A 510 -36.74 -11.42 16.88
N VAL A 511 -36.69 -10.31 17.63
CA VAL A 511 -36.00 -9.09 17.18
C VAL A 511 -34.50 -9.35 17.01
N PHE A 512 -33.89 -10.15 17.90
CA PHE A 512 -32.51 -10.59 17.73
C PHE A 512 -32.29 -11.31 16.40
N VAL A 513 -33.10 -12.33 16.08
CA VAL A 513 -32.95 -13.07 14.82
C VAL A 513 -33.23 -12.17 13.61
N THR A 514 -34.25 -11.32 13.66
CA THR A 514 -34.54 -10.37 12.57
C THR A 514 -33.37 -9.42 12.33
N ARG A 515 -32.80 -8.81 13.39
CA ARG A 515 -31.64 -7.92 13.27
C ARG A 515 -30.39 -8.67 12.81
N LEU A 516 -30.16 -9.88 13.31
CA LEU A 516 -29.06 -10.74 12.85
C LEU A 516 -29.18 -11.01 11.34
N LEU A 517 -30.37 -11.36 10.85
CA LEU A 517 -30.60 -11.57 9.42
C LEU A 517 -30.41 -10.28 8.59
N VAL A 518 -30.73 -9.11 9.15
CA VAL A 518 -30.47 -7.82 8.50
C VAL A 518 -28.96 -7.58 8.37
N HIS A 519 -28.22 -7.71 9.47
CA HIS A 519 -26.76 -7.54 9.46
C HIS A 519 -26.04 -8.59 8.60
N MET A 520 -26.60 -9.78 8.43
CA MET A 520 -26.09 -10.80 7.52
C MET A 520 -26.51 -10.59 6.05
N GLY A 521 -27.20 -9.49 5.71
CA GLY A 521 -27.66 -9.22 4.34
C GLY A 521 -28.82 -10.11 3.85
N LEU A 522 -29.43 -10.89 4.74
CA LEU A 522 -30.47 -11.87 4.39
C LEU A 522 -31.89 -11.30 4.51
N LEU A 523 -32.03 -10.12 5.10
CA LEU A 523 -33.29 -9.41 5.27
C LEU A 523 -33.08 -7.90 5.06
N LYS A 524 -33.86 -7.28 4.17
CA LYS A 524 -33.80 -5.83 3.96
C LYS A 524 -34.36 -5.07 5.16
N SER A 525 -33.74 -3.94 5.50
CA SER A 525 -34.14 -3.01 6.55
C SER A 525 -34.44 -1.63 5.97
N GLU A 526 -35.34 -0.86 6.62
CA GLU A 526 -35.57 0.55 6.30
C GLU A 526 -34.40 1.43 6.80
N ASP A 527 -33.78 1.02 7.90
CA ASP A 527 -32.49 1.55 8.35
C ASP A 527 -31.43 1.03 7.37
N LYS A 528 -30.70 1.92 6.66
CA LYS A 528 -29.58 1.61 5.74
C LYS A 528 -28.40 0.96 6.50
N ILE A 529 -28.61 -0.25 7.00
CA ILE A 529 -27.62 -1.03 7.74
C ILE A 529 -26.76 -1.78 6.72
N LYS A 530 -25.46 -1.48 6.70
CA LYS A 530 -24.47 -2.21 5.89
C LYS A 530 -24.42 -3.66 6.37
N ALA A 531 -24.53 -4.61 5.44
CA ALA A 531 -24.37 -6.03 5.75
C ALA A 531 -22.89 -6.35 6.02
N ILE A 532 -22.62 -7.43 6.74
CA ILE A 532 -21.27 -7.96 6.88
C ILE A 532 -20.93 -8.79 5.62
N GLY A 533 -19.69 -8.65 5.14
CA GLY A 533 -19.18 -9.35 3.96
C GLY A 533 -19.06 -10.86 4.15
N ASN A 534 -18.22 -11.27 5.12
CA ASN A 534 -17.98 -12.70 5.38
C ASN A 534 -19.01 -13.33 6.34
N LEU A 535 -19.80 -14.29 5.83
CA LEU A 535 -20.79 -15.05 6.60
C LEU A 535 -20.26 -16.37 7.20
N TYR A 536 -19.04 -16.81 6.89
CA TYR A 536 -18.52 -18.12 7.30
C TYR A 536 -18.52 -18.28 8.82
N GLY A 537 -17.82 -17.38 9.53
CA GLY A 537 -17.77 -17.37 10.99
C GLY A 537 -19.15 -17.28 11.64
N PRO A 538 -20.00 -16.28 11.30
CA PRO A 538 -21.38 -16.18 11.77
C PRO A 538 -22.20 -17.47 11.54
N LEU A 539 -22.12 -18.10 10.37
CA LEU A 539 -22.86 -19.33 10.06
C LEU A 539 -22.35 -20.53 10.87
N MET A 540 -21.03 -20.67 11.04
CA MET A 540 -20.42 -21.74 11.83
C MET A 540 -20.78 -21.62 13.32
N VAL A 541 -20.73 -20.40 13.84
CA VAL A 541 -21.15 -20.09 15.21
C VAL A 541 -22.65 -20.26 15.38
N LEU A 542 -23.47 -19.85 14.41
CA LEU A 542 -24.91 -20.07 14.43
C LEU A 542 -25.24 -21.56 14.43
N ASN A 543 -24.52 -22.37 13.64
CA ASN A 543 -24.63 -23.83 13.63
C ASN A 543 -24.31 -24.45 15.00
N HIS A 544 -23.29 -23.95 15.69
CA HIS A 544 -23.01 -24.35 17.08
C HIS A 544 -24.14 -23.93 18.03
N MET A 545 -24.57 -22.67 17.95
CA MET A 545 -25.58 -22.08 18.82
C MET A 545 -26.91 -22.83 18.77
N VAL A 546 -27.41 -23.17 17.58
CA VAL A 546 -28.71 -23.84 17.42
C VAL A 546 -28.76 -25.25 18.02
N GLN A 547 -27.59 -25.86 18.26
CA GLN A 547 -27.46 -27.17 18.91
C GLN A 547 -27.49 -27.07 20.44
N GLN A 548 -27.34 -25.87 21.01
CA GLN A 548 -27.26 -25.68 22.45
C GLN A 548 -28.64 -25.68 23.11
N ASP A 549 -28.72 -26.20 24.32
CA ASP A 549 -29.97 -26.30 25.10
C ASP A 549 -30.61 -24.94 25.41
N TYR A 550 -29.82 -23.86 25.39
CA TYR A 550 -30.33 -22.51 25.65
C TYR A 550 -31.02 -21.89 24.43
N PHE A 551 -30.82 -22.43 23.22
CA PHE A 551 -31.37 -21.84 22.01
C PHE A 551 -32.88 -22.08 21.90
N PRO A 552 -33.71 -21.03 21.70
CA PRO A 552 -35.15 -21.22 21.57
C PRO A 552 -35.52 -21.92 20.25
N LYS A 553 -35.86 -23.20 20.31
CA LYS A 553 -36.21 -24.03 19.11
C LYS A 553 -37.33 -23.43 18.24
N ALA A 554 -38.19 -22.60 18.80
CA ALA A 554 -39.22 -21.88 18.06
C ALA A 554 -38.65 -20.92 16.98
N LEU A 555 -37.38 -20.54 17.07
CA LEU A 555 -36.70 -19.67 16.09
C LEU A 555 -36.11 -20.46 14.91
N ALA A 556 -35.95 -21.78 15.03
CA ALA A 556 -35.35 -22.60 13.98
C ALA A 556 -36.11 -22.53 12.63
N PRO A 557 -37.46 -22.54 12.60
CA PRO A 557 -38.20 -22.37 11.34
C PRO A 557 -37.95 -21.03 10.65
N LEU A 558 -37.73 -19.96 11.44
CA LEU A 558 -37.42 -18.63 10.89
C LEU A 558 -36.05 -18.64 10.22
N LEU A 559 -35.02 -19.13 10.91
CA LEU A 559 -33.67 -19.25 10.33
C LEU A 559 -33.70 -20.15 9.09
N LEU A 560 -34.37 -21.30 9.16
CA LEU A 560 -34.50 -22.23 8.04
C LEU A 560 -35.10 -21.56 6.80
N ALA A 561 -36.14 -20.74 6.97
CA ALA A 561 -36.79 -20.03 5.87
C ALA A 561 -35.88 -19.03 5.15
N PHE A 562 -34.86 -18.49 5.81
CA PHE A 562 -33.88 -17.60 5.19
C PHE A 562 -32.66 -18.36 4.67
N MET A 563 -32.18 -19.38 5.38
CA MET A 563 -31.05 -20.22 4.93
C MET A 563 -31.35 -21.01 3.64
N THR A 564 -32.64 -21.24 3.35
CA THR A 564 -33.11 -21.97 2.16
C THR A 564 -33.31 -21.09 0.93
N LYS A 565 -33.28 -19.75 1.07
CA LYS A 565 -33.44 -18.84 -0.06
C LYS A 565 -32.13 -18.71 -0.85
N PRO A 566 -32.19 -18.52 -2.19
CA PRO A 566 -31.04 -18.08 -2.96
C PRO A 566 -30.59 -16.70 -2.48
N ASN A 567 -29.29 -16.53 -2.27
CA ASN A 567 -28.66 -15.29 -1.81
C ASN A 567 -27.15 -15.43 -2.02
N GLY A 568 -26.50 -14.46 -2.68
CA GLY A 568 -25.08 -14.50 -3.04
C GLY A 568 -24.16 -14.76 -1.85
N ALA A 569 -24.36 -14.04 -0.75
CA ALA A 569 -23.56 -14.21 0.47
C ALA A 569 -23.70 -15.60 1.13
N LEU A 570 -24.83 -16.30 0.92
CA LEU A 570 -24.99 -17.69 1.38
C LEU A 570 -24.36 -18.70 0.42
N GLU A 571 -24.19 -18.34 -0.85
CA GLU A 571 -23.59 -19.20 -1.88
C GLU A 571 -22.07 -19.24 -1.77
N SER A 572 -21.42 -18.09 -1.49
CA SER A 572 -19.98 -18.03 -1.16
C SER A 572 -19.64 -18.91 0.05
N CYS A 573 -20.54 -18.96 1.06
CA CYS A 573 -20.39 -19.79 2.26
C CYS A 573 -21.12 -21.16 2.20
N SER A 574 -21.13 -21.81 1.02
CA SER A 574 -21.96 -23.01 0.78
C SER A 574 -21.76 -24.16 1.79
N PHE A 575 -20.52 -24.40 2.27
CA PHE A 575 -20.22 -25.43 3.26
C PHE A 575 -20.85 -25.11 4.64
N ALA A 576 -20.64 -23.89 5.14
CA ALA A 576 -21.18 -23.45 6.43
C ALA A 576 -22.71 -23.41 6.39
N ARG A 577 -23.28 -22.90 5.29
CA ARG A 577 -24.73 -22.92 5.01
C ARG A 577 -25.27 -24.35 5.03
N HIS A 578 -24.61 -25.29 4.36
CA HIS A 578 -25.04 -26.68 4.30
C HIS A 578 -25.06 -27.33 5.70
N ASN A 579 -24.00 -27.13 6.48
CA ASN A 579 -23.93 -27.62 7.86
C ASN A 579 -25.06 -27.06 8.73
N LEU A 580 -25.29 -25.75 8.67
CA LEU A 580 -26.37 -25.11 9.41
C LEU A 580 -27.74 -25.63 8.96
N LEU A 581 -27.99 -25.78 7.66
CA LEU A 581 -29.23 -26.36 7.14
C LEU A 581 -29.47 -27.77 7.67
N GLN A 582 -28.46 -28.65 7.59
CA GLN A 582 -28.56 -30.01 8.12
C GLN A 582 -28.93 -30.02 9.61
N THR A 583 -28.39 -29.08 10.38
CA THR A 583 -28.68 -28.95 11.81
C THR A 583 -30.08 -28.40 12.05
N LEU A 584 -30.49 -27.35 11.34
CA LEU A 584 -31.82 -26.75 11.45
C LEU A 584 -32.94 -27.72 11.06
N TYR A 585 -32.70 -28.66 10.15
CA TYR A 585 -33.66 -29.73 9.85
C TYR A 585 -33.80 -30.78 10.98
N LYS A 586 -32.86 -30.82 11.93
CA LYS A 586 -32.84 -31.77 13.06
C LYS A 586 -33.29 -31.16 14.39
N VAL A 587 -33.24 -29.84 14.52
CA VAL A 587 -33.64 -29.05 15.72
C VAL A 587 -35.13 -28.76 15.70
#